data_AF-A0A2V6KPC0-F1
#
_entry.id   AF-A0A2V6KPC0-F1
#
_cell.length_a   1.000
_cell.length_b   1.000
_cell.length_c   1.000
_cell.angle_alpha   90.00
_cell.angle_beta   90.00
_cell.angle_gamma   90.00
#
_symmetry.space_group_name_H-M   'P 1'
#
loop_
_entity.id
_entity.type
_entity.pdbx_description
1 polymer ?
#
loop_
_entity_poly.entity_id
_entity_poly.type
_entity_poly.pdbx_seq_one_letter_code
_entity_poly.pdbx_strand_id
1 'polypeptide(L)'
;MRRFDAVAEWLPFVKSNPIKDGGDPTRVGCIRLLTQTDGEVFREVLIALSDAERSYSYTFVSSPVPVRNHQTTLRVLPITDGDRSYVEWSSRFDIDPKYEAQLVDLMNRNFLAGLRNLAEKFDGNGAASA
;
A
#
# COMPACT_ATOMS: atom_id res chain seq x y z
N MET A 1 9.31 -1.24 4.07
CA MET A 1 7.88 -0.86 3.97
C MET A 1 7.18 -0.98 5.33
N ARG A 2 7.56 -0.15 6.31
CA ARG A 2 7.00 -0.17 7.68
C ARG A 2 6.13 1.05 7.99
N ARG A 3 6.56 2.21 7.48
CA ARG A 3 5.89 3.49 7.63
C ARG A 3 4.63 3.56 6.77
N PHE A 4 3.48 3.79 7.40
CA PHE A 4 2.20 3.89 6.69
C PHE A 4 2.10 5.14 5.79
N ASP A 5 2.92 6.14 6.07
CA ASP A 5 3.03 7.40 5.32
C ASP A 5 4.12 7.40 4.23
N ALA A 6 4.79 6.28 3.95
CA ALA A 6 5.87 6.21 2.94
C ALA A 6 5.39 5.83 1.53
N VAL A 7 4.08 5.80 1.28
CA VAL A 7 3.48 5.25 0.06
C VAL A 7 3.76 6.10 -1.17
N ALA A 8 3.78 7.43 -1.04
CA ALA A 8 4.18 8.33 -2.14
C ALA A 8 5.62 8.11 -2.62
N GLU A 9 6.47 7.43 -1.83
CA GLU A 9 7.86 7.17 -2.21
C GLU A 9 7.99 6.09 -3.29
N TRP A 10 6.98 5.24 -3.50
CA TRP A 10 7.05 4.07 -4.41
C TRP A 10 5.77 3.79 -5.20
N LEU A 11 4.66 4.45 -4.89
CA LEU A 11 3.44 4.37 -5.70
C LEU A 11 3.34 5.56 -6.67
N PRO A 12 3.47 5.32 -8.00
CA PRO A 12 3.67 6.39 -8.97
C PRO A 12 2.47 7.33 -9.15
N PHE A 13 1.26 6.88 -8.79
CA PHE A 13 0.02 7.67 -8.89
C PHE A 13 -0.38 8.33 -7.56
N VAL A 14 0.46 8.26 -6.52
CA VAL A 14 0.24 8.93 -5.23
C VAL A 14 1.06 10.22 -5.17
N LYS A 15 0.37 11.35 -5.04
CA LYS A 15 0.99 12.68 -4.92
C LYS A 15 1.48 12.96 -3.50
N SER A 16 0.69 12.60 -2.49
CA SER A 16 1.05 12.76 -1.08
C SER A 16 0.18 11.88 -0.19
N ASN A 17 0.66 11.56 1.01
CA ASN A 17 -0.06 10.70 1.95
C ASN A 17 0.29 10.96 3.43
N PRO A 18 0.25 12.22 3.92
CA PRO A 18 0.61 12.53 5.30
C PRO A 18 -0.33 11.86 6.31
N ILE A 19 0.17 11.60 7.52
CA ILE A 19 -0.68 11.26 8.66
C ILE A 19 -1.51 12.50 9.03
N LYS A 20 -2.83 12.35 9.13
CA LYS A 20 -3.81 13.43 9.33
C LYS A 20 -3.51 14.29 10.56
N ASP A 21 -3.06 13.68 11.65
CA ASP A 21 -2.71 14.37 12.90
C ASP A 21 -1.22 14.68 13.03
N GLY A 22 -0.40 14.38 12.01
CA GLY A 22 1.06 14.55 12.03
C GLY A 22 1.79 13.61 13.01
N GLY A 23 1.09 12.64 13.61
CA GLY A 23 1.68 11.72 14.58
C GLY A 23 2.47 10.57 13.96
N ASP A 24 2.83 9.60 14.81
CA ASP A 24 3.61 8.42 14.41
C ASP A 24 2.90 7.60 13.31
N PRO A 25 3.53 7.44 12.11
CA PRO A 25 2.97 6.68 11.00
C PRO A 25 2.98 5.17 11.22
N THR A 26 3.42 4.68 12.37
CA THR A 26 3.45 3.26 12.73
C THR A 26 2.48 2.92 13.86
N ARG A 27 1.80 3.92 14.42
CA ARG A 27 0.76 3.74 15.44
C ARG A 27 -0.52 3.20 14.82
N VAL A 28 -0.93 1.99 15.21
CA VAL A 28 -2.26 1.44 14.86
C VAL A 28 -3.35 2.44 15.26
N GLY A 29 -4.26 2.71 14.34
CA GLY A 29 -5.30 3.73 14.43
C GLY A 29 -4.92 5.08 13.83
N CYS A 30 -3.67 5.30 13.39
CA CYS A 30 -3.33 6.51 12.65
C CYS A 30 -4.05 6.53 11.28
N ILE A 31 -4.44 7.72 10.84
CA ILE A 31 -5.14 7.93 9.57
C ILE A 31 -4.20 8.67 8.62
N ARG A 32 -4.02 8.17 7.40
CA ARG A 32 -3.35 8.91 6.33
C ARG A 32 -4.35 9.54 5.36
N LEU A 33 -3.96 10.66 4.75
CA LEU A 33 -4.71 11.34 3.69
C LEU A 33 -4.00 11.12 2.35
N LEU A 34 -4.33 10.02 1.66
CA LEU A 34 -3.69 9.66 0.41
C LEU A 34 -4.35 10.41 -0.75
N THR A 35 -3.61 11.37 -1.30
CA THR A 35 -4.01 12.16 -2.48
C THR A 35 -3.37 11.56 -3.71
N GLN A 36 -4.20 11.20 -4.69
CA GLN A 36 -3.74 10.73 -5.99
C GLN A 36 -3.37 11.88 -6.92
N THR A 37 -2.66 11.57 -8.01
CA THR A 37 -2.24 12.57 -9.01
C THR A 37 -3.40 13.23 -9.76
N ASP A 38 -4.56 12.58 -9.84
CA ASP A 38 -5.81 13.11 -10.41
C ASP A 38 -6.62 13.97 -9.41
N GLY A 39 -6.19 14.04 -8.15
CA GLY A 39 -6.84 14.80 -7.08
C GLY A 39 -7.82 14.00 -6.24
N GLU A 40 -8.08 12.72 -6.54
CA GLU A 40 -8.88 11.86 -5.68
C GLU A 40 -8.20 11.65 -4.31
N VAL A 41 -8.99 11.57 -3.25
CA VAL A 41 -8.48 11.47 -1.87
C VAL A 41 -9.08 10.27 -1.15
N PHE A 42 -8.20 9.42 -0.64
CA PHE A 42 -8.52 8.30 0.23
C PHE A 42 -8.14 8.66 1.67
N ARG A 43 -9.01 8.32 2.62
CA ARG A 43 -8.68 8.37 4.05
C ARG A 43 -8.56 6.95 4.53
N GLU A 44 -7.35 6.53 4.84
CA GLU A 44 -7.06 5.15 5.22
C GLU A 44 -6.57 5.10 6.66
N VAL A 45 -7.06 4.13 7.43
CA VAL A 45 -6.65 3.89 8.82
C VAL A 45 -5.81 2.64 8.90
N LEU A 46 -4.67 2.73 9.60
CA LEU A 46 -3.82 1.58 9.92
C LEU A 46 -4.53 0.72 10.97
N ILE A 47 -4.84 -0.54 10.66
CA ILE A 47 -5.57 -1.43 11.58
C ILE A 47 -4.69 -2.54 12.17
N ALA A 48 -3.56 -2.84 11.55
CA ALA A 48 -2.58 -3.79 12.08
C ALA A 48 -1.18 -3.43 11.57
N LEU A 49 -0.17 -3.64 12.43
CA LEU A 49 1.24 -3.59 12.09
C LEU A 49 1.94 -4.73 12.83
N SER A 50 2.72 -5.52 12.12
CA SER A 50 3.52 -6.60 12.69
C SER A 50 4.94 -6.54 12.15
N ASP A 51 5.89 -6.23 13.03
CA ASP A 51 7.32 -6.26 12.70
C ASP A 51 7.82 -7.71 12.53
N ALA A 52 7.26 -8.66 13.29
CA ALA A 52 7.59 -10.09 13.17
C ALA A 52 7.17 -10.66 11.81
N GLU A 53 5.95 -10.37 11.37
CA GLU A 53 5.39 -10.82 10.09
C GLU A 53 5.70 -9.85 8.93
N ARG A 54 6.48 -8.79 9.19
CA ARG A 54 6.85 -7.73 8.23
C ARG A 54 5.67 -7.28 7.38
N SER A 55 4.55 -6.96 8.03
CA SER A 55 3.31 -6.61 7.35
C SER A 55 2.55 -5.50 8.07
N TYR A 56 1.73 -4.80 7.30
CA TYR A 56 0.69 -3.95 7.85
C TYR A 56 -0.62 -4.12 7.08
N SER A 57 -1.74 -3.87 7.75
CA SER A 57 -3.07 -3.86 7.14
C SER A 57 -3.77 -2.53 7.39
N TYR A 58 -4.59 -2.12 6.44
CA TYR A 58 -5.37 -0.88 6.52
C TYR A 58 -6.76 -1.04 5.91
N THR A 59 -7.65 -0.12 6.27
CA THR A 59 -8.99 -0.01 5.68
C THR A 59 -9.34 1.44 5.33
N PHE A 60 -10.44 1.64 4.62
CA PHE A 60 -10.94 2.96 4.25
C PHE A 60 -11.82 3.53 5.36
N VAL A 61 -11.48 4.73 5.84
CA VAL A 61 -12.40 5.61 6.56
C VAL A 61 -13.33 6.31 5.56
N SER A 62 -12.79 6.71 4.41
CA SER A 62 -13.57 7.17 3.25
C SER A 62 -12.78 6.92 1.97
N SER A 63 -13.48 6.56 0.89
CA SER A 63 -12.89 6.24 -0.41
C SER A 63 -13.82 6.72 -1.53
N PRO A 64 -13.27 7.16 -2.69
CA PRO A 64 -14.03 7.35 -3.93
C PRO A 64 -14.65 6.05 -4.45
N VAL A 65 -14.08 4.90 -4.08
CA VAL A 65 -14.52 3.57 -4.53
C VAL A 65 -15.60 3.01 -3.59
N PRO A 66 -16.75 2.54 -4.10
CA PRO A 66 -17.89 2.09 -3.29
C PRO A 66 -17.73 0.64 -2.78
N VAL A 67 -16.66 0.38 -2.03
CA VAL A 67 -16.42 -0.92 -1.38
C VAL A 67 -16.85 -0.91 0.09
N ARG A 68 -17.24 -2.08 0.62
CA ARG A 68 -17.52 -2.33 2.04
C ARG A 68 -16.58 -3.38 2.59
N ASN A 69 -16.45 -3.45 3.92
CA ASN A 69 -15.63 -4.45 4.62
C ASN A 69 -14.21 -4.59 4.04
N HIS A 70 -13.66 -3.46 3.58
CA HIS A 70 -12.37 -3.42 2.92
C HIS A 70 -11.25 -3.70 3.93
N GLN A 71 -10.30 -4.54 3.55
CA GLN A 71 -9.04 -4.74 4.25
C GLN A 71 -7.97 -5.01 3.21
N THR A 72 -6.92 -4.20 3.22
CA THR A 72 -5.76 -4.40 2.37
C THR A 72 -4.53 -4.66 3.24
N THR A 73 -3.71 -5.62 2.85
CA THR A 73 -2.50 -6.03 3.56
C THR A 73 -1.31 -5.97 2.63
N LEU A 74 -0.23 -5.36 3.09
CA LEU A 74 1.06 -5.40 2.45
C LEU A 74 2.02 -6.19 3.34
N ARG A 75 2.72 -7.18 2.78
CA ARG A 75 3.62 -8.09 3.49
C ARG A 75 4.93 -8.27 2.72
N VAL A 76 6.04 -8.34 3.45
CA VAL A 76 7.38 -8.60 2.89
C VAL A 76 7.95 -9.88 3.48
N LEU A 77 8.23 -10.88 2.64
CA LEU A 77 8.85 -12.13 3.04
C LEU A 77 10.31 -12.17 2.55
N PRO A 78 11.28 -12.50 3.41
CA PRO A 78 12.65 -12.76 2.96
C PRO A 78 12.69 -14.05 2.14
N ILE A 79 13.44 -14.05 1.05
CA ILE A 79 13.77 -15.27 0.31
C ILE A 79 15.12 -15.76 0.79
N THR A 80 15.20 -17.00 1.31
CA THR A 80 16.44 -17.57 1.86
C THR A 80 17.57 -17.64 0.83
N ASP A 81 17.22 -17.91 -0.43
CA ASP A 81 18.18 -17.97 -1.53
C ASP A 81 18.49 -16.56 -2.09
N GLY A 82 19.58 -15.97 -1.59
CA GLY A 82 20.09 -14.66 -1.99
C GLY A 82 19.53 -13.47 -1.18
N ASP A 83 19.97 -12.26 -1.51
CA ASP A 83 19.47 -11.02 -0.89
C ASP A 83 18.21 -10.52 -1.60
N ARG A 84 17.14 -11.32 -1.53
CA ARG A 84 15.86 -11.05 -2.21
C ARG A 84 14.70 -11.05 -1.24
N SER A 85 13.66 -10.32 -1.62
CA SER A 85 12.39 -10.29 -0.90
C SER A 85 11.22 -10.56 -1.84
N TYR A 86 10.21 -11.25 -1.34
CA TYR A 86 8.90 -11.35 -1.96
C TYR A 86 7.97 -10.34 -1.28
N VAL A 87 7.31 -9.49 -2.09
CA VAL A 87 6.34 -8.52 -1.58
C VAL A 87 4.96 -8.90 -2.07
N GLU A 88 4.06 -9.14 -1.11
CA GLU A 88 2.65 -9.42 -1.36
C GLU A 88 1.82 -8.18 -1.03
N TRP A 89 0.89 -7.84 -1.92
CA TRP A 89 -0.14 -6.84 -1.67
C TRP A 89 -1.51 -7.42 -2.01
N SER A 90 -2.34 -7.64 -0.99
CA SER A 90 -3.63 -8.31 -1.12
C SER A 90 -4.75 -7.47 -0.55
N SER A 91 -5.94 -7.57 -1.14
CA SER A 91 -7.14 -6.85 -0.68
C SER A 91 -8.35 -7.78 -0.64
N ARG A 92 -9.19 -7.58 0.37
CA ARG A 92 -10.50 -8.21 0.51
C ARG A 92 -11.54 -7.11 0.74
N PHE A 93 -12.66 -7.18 0.05
CA PHE A 93 -13.75 -6.23 0.16
C PHE A 93 -15.04 -6.81 -0.41
N ASP A 94 -16.17 -6.21 -0.06
CA ASP A 94 -17.46 -6.46 -0.69
C ASP A 94 -17.78 -5.32 -1.66
N ILE A 95 -18.36 -5.64 -2.82
CA ILE A 95 -18.78 -4.67 -3.82
C ILE A 95 -20.07 -5.15 -4.52
N ASP A 96 -20.81 -4.22 -5.12
CA ASP A 96 -21.92 -4.57 -6.03
C ASP A 96 -21.34 -5.34 -7.24
N PRO A 97 -21.85 -6.55 -7.57
CA PRO A 97 -21.33 -7.38 -8.65
C PRO A 97 -21.18 -6.65 -9.99
N LYS A 98 -22.00 -5.63 -10.26
CA LYS A 98 -21.92 -4.85 -11.51
C LYS A 98 -20.62 -4.04 -11.66
N TYR A 99 -19.92 -3.77 -10.56
CA TYR A 99 -18.65 -3.02 -10.55
C TYR A 99 -17.43 -3.92 -10.27
N GLU A 100 -17.63 -5.17 -9.89
CA GLU A 100 -16.57 -6.06 -9.39
C GLU A 100 -15.44 -6.23 -10.40
N ALA A 101 -15.75 -6.64 -11.63
CA ALA A 101 -14.74 -6.90 -12.65
C ALA A 101 -13.89 -5.66 -12.97
N GLN A 102 -14.53 -4.50 -13.07
CA GLN A 102 -13.86 -3.22 -13.35
C GLN A 102 -12.93 -2.82 -12.20
N LEU A 103 -13.40 -2.93 -10.96
CA LEU A 103 -12.60 -2.55 -9.81
C LEU A 103 -11.42 -3.51 -9.58
N VAL A 104 -11.65 -4.82 -9.70
CA VAL A 104 -10.60 -5.84 -9.54
C VAL A 104 -9.48 -5.62 -10.56
N ASP A 105 -9.83 -5.36 -11.81
CA ASP A 105 -8.87 -5.05 -12.88
C ASP A 105 -8.09 -3.75 -12.58
N LEU A 106 -8.78 -2.69 -12.13
CA LEU A 106 -8.13 -1.45 -11.70
C LEU A 106 -7.16 -1.65 -10.53
N MET A 107 -7.58 -2.37 -9.48
CA MET A 107 -6.75 -2.64 -8.31
C MET A 107 -5.53 -3.49 -8.68
N ASN A 108 -5.70 -4.52 -9.51
CA ASN A 108 -4.59 -5.35 -9.98
C ASN A 108 -3.56 -4.54 -10.77
N ARG A 109 -3.99 -3.65 -11.67
CA ARG A 109 -3.06 -2.74 -12.37
C ARG A 109 -2.31 -1.84 -11.40
N ASN A 110 -3.02 -1.26 -10.43
CA ASN A 110 -2.44 -0.35 -9.46
C ASN A 110 -1.42 -1.05 -8.54
N PHE A 111 -1.75 -2.24 -8.05
CA PHE A 111 -0.86 -3.05 -7.22
C PHE A 111 0.38 -3.47 -8.01
N LEU A 112 0.20 -3.95 -9.25
CA LEU A 112 1.30 -4.34 -10.11
C LEU A 112 2.25 -3.17 -10.42
N ALA A 113 1.71 -1.99 -10.71
CA ALA A 113 2.51 -0.79 -10.96
C ALA A 113 3.33 -0.39 -9.71
N GLY A 114 2.73 -0.39 -8.53
CA GLY A 114 3.42 -0.10 -7.28
C GLY A 114 4.52 -1.13 -6.95
N LEU A 115 4.23 -2.43 -7.11
CA LEU A 115 5.20 -3.49 -6.84
C LEU A 115 6.38 -3.49 -7.82
N ARG A 116 6.14 -3.16 -9.11
CA ARG A 116 7.22 -2.98 -10.09
C ARG A 116 8.12 -1.80 -9.75
N ASN A 117 7.54 -0.65 -9.41
CA ASN A 117 8.34 0.51 -9.04
C ASN A 117 9.14 0.28 -7.76
N LEU A 118 8.57 -0.47 -6.81
CA LEU A 118 9.28 -0.91 -5.63
C LEU A 118 10.48 -1.79 -5.99
N ALA A 119 10.30 -2.80 -6.86
CA ALA A 119 11.39 -3.65 -7.32
C ALA A 119 12.50 -2.82 -7.99
N GLU A 120 12.16 -1.93 -8.92
CA GLU A 120 13.13 -1.03 -9.57
C GLU A 120 13.94 -0.20 -8.58
N LYS A 121 13.30 0.32 -7.52
CA LYS A 121 13.96 1.13 -6.48
C LYS A 121 14.97 0.34 -5.66
N PHE A 122 14.73 -0.95 -5.42
CA PHE A 122 15.63 -1.78 -4.61
C PHE A 122 16.65 -2.55 -5.45
N ASP A 123 16.31 -2.93 -6.69
CA ASP A 123 17.23 -3.57 -7.63
C ASP A 123 18.32 -2.59 -8.11
N GLY A 124 17.99 -1.29 -8.23
CA GLY A 124 18.93 -0.24 -8.60
C GLY A 124 20.05 0.03 -7.58
N ASN A 125 20.01 -0.59 -6.40
CA ASN A 125 21.01 -0.41 -5.34
C ASN A 125 22.14 -1.47 -5.35
N GLY A 126 22.13 -2.41 -6.31
CA GLY A 126 23.17 -3.45 -6.47
C GLY A 126 24.43 -3.01 -7.22
N ALA A 127 24.51 -1.78 -7.71
CA ALA A 127 25.66 -1.27 -8.48
C ALA A 127 26.57 -0.29 -7.69
N ALA A 128 26.38 -0.18 -6.37
CA ALA A 128 27.19 0.66 -5.49
C ALA A 128 27.73 -0.14 -4.29
N SER A 129 28.65 -1.05 -4.56
CA SER A 129 29.68 -1.44 -3.59
C SER A 129 30.95 -1.77 -4.37
N ALA A 130 31.94 -0.90 -4.17
CA ALA A 130 33.32 -1.04 -4.61
C ALA A 130 34.04 -2.19 -3.90
#